data_AF-A0A973RTU0-F1
#
_entry.id   AF-A0A973RTU0-F1
#
_cell.length_a   1.000
_cell.length_b   1.000
_cell.length_c   1.000
_cell.angle_alpha   90.00
_cell.angle_beta   90.00
_cell.angle_gamma   90.00
#
_symmetry.space_group_name_H-M   'P 1'
#
loop_
_entity.id
_entity.type
_entity.pdbx_description
1 polymer ?
#
loop_
_entity_poly.entity_id
_entity_poly.type
_entity_poly.pdbx_seq_one_letter_code
_entity_poly.pdbx_strand_id
1 'polypeptide(L)'
;MWGTAPAGALGGLDIMYGSDSDTRKGTFKNGKFEATLPLHKDALYYSLTAQLQGSGDVNCSVTVDGHTKKGHASGGYNICDAQLSAGLLGGWEG
;
A
#
# COMPACT_ATOMS: atom_id res chain seq x y z
N MET A 1 1.62 -0.59 -6.03
CA MET A 1 1.32 -2.04 -5.92
C MET A 1 1.30 -2.67 -7.31
N TRP A 2 1.85 -3.85 -7.48
CA TRP A 2 1.82 -4.60 -8.75
C TRP A 2 1.78 -6.10 -8.46
N GLY A 3 1.33 -6.88 -9.45
CA GLY A 3 1.32 -8.33 -9.35
C GLY A 3 0.15 -8.94 -10.12
N THR A 4 -0.14 -10.19 -9.81
CA THR A 4 -1.23 -10.93 -10.42
C THR A 4 -2.24 -11.31 -9.35
N ALA A 5 -3.41 -10.73 -9.44
CA ALA A 5 -4.60 -11.18 -8.73
C ALA A 5 -5.53 -11.79 -9.78
N PRO A 6 -6.12 -12.98 -9.55
CA PRO A 6 -6.98 -13.60 -10.54
C PRO A 6 -8.16 -12.66 -10.87
N ALA A 7 -8.26 -12.28 -12.14
CA ALA A 7 -9.38 -11.49 -12.63
C ALA A 7 -10.65 -12.36 -12.65
N GLY A 8 -11.77 -11.82 -12.13
CA GLY A 8 -13.08 -12.45 -12.26
C GLY A 8 -13.41 -13.55 -11.24
N ALA A 9 -12.47 -13.94 -10.37
CA ALA A 9 -12.82 -14.59 -9.11
C ALA A 9 -13.01 -13.46 -8.08
N LEU A 10 -14.12 -13.45 -7.35
CA LEU A 10 -14.30 -12.59 -6.17
C LEU A 10 -13.30 -13.00 -5.08
N GLY A 11 -12.06 -12.58 -5.29
CA GLY A 11 -11.12 -12.29 -4.24
C GLY A 11 -10.58 -10.89 -4.49
N GLY A 12 -11.48 -9.90 -4.57
CA GLY A 12 -11.09 -8.51 -4.80
C GLY A 12 -10.01 -8.10 -3.80
N LEU A 13 -8.95 -7.46 -4.28
CA LEU A 13 -8.00 -6.86 -3.35
C LEU A 13 -8.68 -5.68 -2.65
N ASP A 14 -8.78 -5.75 -1.32
CA ASP A 14 -9.12 -4.57 -0.54
C ASP A 14 -7.83 -3.78 -0.33
N ILE A 15 -7.71 -2.69 -1.08
CA ILE A 15 -6.55 -1.80 -1.03
C ILE A 15 -6.92 -0.59 -0.19
N MET A 16 -6.20 -0.38 0.90
CA MET A 16 -6.26 0.86 1.66
C MET A 16 -4.90 1.54 1.62
N TYR A 17 -4.90 2.86 1.42
CA TYR A 17 -3.67 3.63 1.35
C TYR A 17 -3.89 5.04 1.90
N GLY A 18 -2.83 5.65 2.43
CA GLY A 18 -2.95 6.98 3.01
C GLY A 18 -1.94 7.25 4.12
N SER A 19 -2.17 8.34 4.86
CA SER A 19 -1.42 8.70 6.06
C SER A 19 -2.12 8.18 7.33
N ASP A 20 -1.59 8.53 8.50
CA ASP A 20 -2.23 8.32 9.80
C ASP A 20 -3.57 9.08 9.97
N SER A 21 -3.76 10.17 9.22
CA SER A 21 -4.94 11.05 9.28
C SER A 21 -5.85 11.02 8.04
N ASP A 22 -5.41 10.38 6.95
CA ASP A 22 -6.17 10.22 5.71
C ASP A 22 -6.09 8.77 5.25
N THR A 23 -7.22 8.10 5.07
CA THR A 23 -7.27 6.73 4.55
C THR A 23 -8.21 6.66 3.35
N ARG A 24 -7.69 6.15 2.23
CA ARG A 24 -8.38 6.07 0.95
C ARG A 24 -8.44 4.63 0.45
N LYS A 25 -9.41 4.34 -0.42
CA LYS A 25 -9.54 3.05 -1.09
C LYS A 25 -8.91 3.08 -2.47
N GLY A 26 -8.08 2.07 -2.75
CA GLY A 26 -7.45 1.87 -4.05
C GLY A 26 -8.25 0.90 -4.92
N THR A 27 -8.06 0.99 -6.23
CA THR A 27 -8.63 0.04 -7.19
C THR A 27 -7.51 -0.64 -7.95
N PHE A 28 -7.43 -1.97 -7.86
CA PHE A 28 -6.50 -2.75 -8.66
C PHE A 28 -7.05 -2.91 -10.08
N LYS A 29 -6.29 -2.48 -11.09
CA LYS A 29 -6.69 -2.63 -12.49
C LYS A 29 -5.49 -2.97 -13.35
N ASN A 30 -5.67 -3.92 -14.27
CA ASN A 30 -4.63 -4.33 -15.22
C ASN A 30 -3.30 -4.74 -14.54
N GLY A 31 -3.37 -5.43 -13.39
CA GLY A 31 -2.18 -5.92 -12.67
C GLY A 31 -1.41 -4.86 -11.87
N LYS A 32 -1.94 -3.64 -11.73
CA LYS A 32 -1.29 -2.55 -11.00
C LYS A 32 -2.28 -1.66 -10.24
N PHE A 33 -1.80 -1.05 -9.17
CA PHE A 33 -2.39 0.11 -8.54
C PHE A 33 -1.26 1.10 -8.19
N GLU A 34 -1.47 2.38 -8.52
CA GLU A 34 -0.54 3.47 -8.23
C GLU A 34 -1.34 4.72 -7.84
N ALA A 35 -0.87 5.41 -6.82
CA ALA A 35 -1.43 6.67 -6.35
C ALA A 35 -0.33 7.54 -5.78
N THR A 36 -0.49 8.86 -5.94
CA THR A 36 0.40 9.88 -5.37
C THR A 36 -0.42 10.75 -4.44
N LEU A 37 0.11 10.96 -3.23
CA LEU A 37 -0.49 11.82 -2.23
C LEU A 37 0.42 13.02 -1.97
N PRO A 38 -0.14 14.20 -1.63
CA PRO A 38 0.65 15.28 -1.07
C PRO A 38 1.39 14.80 0.19
N LEU A 39 2.64 15.24 0.34
CA LEU A 39 3.42 14.98 1.54
C LEU A 39 3.02 15.97 2.64
N HIS A 40 2.53 15.44 3.75
CA HIS A 40 2.12 16.18 4.94
C HIS A 40 3.21 16.04 6.00
N LYS A 41 3.80 17.17 6.41
CA LYS A 41 4.96 17.22 7.31
C LYS A 41 4.65 16.66 8.71
N ASP A 42 3.39 16.77 9.10
CA ASP A 42 2.79 16.32 10.34
C ASP A 42 2.30 14.87 10.30
N ALA A 43 2.29 14.22 9.13
CA ALA A 43 1.92 12.82 9.03
C ALA A 43 2.95 11.92 9.73
N LEU A 44 2.49 11.05 10.62
CA LEU A 44 3.35 10.13 11.37
C LEU A 44 3.82 8.95 10.52
N TYR A 45 3.00 8.51 9.57
CA TYR A 45 3.31 7.45 8.64
C TYR A 45 2.50 7.56 7.36
N TYR A 46 2.99 6.91 6.30
CA TYR A 46 2.19 6.54 5.14
C TYR A 46 2.16 5.03 5.02
N SER A 47 0.99 4.50 4.67
CA SER A 47 0.76 3.07 4.54
C SER A 47 0.04 2.72 3.25
N LEU A 48 0.31 1.51 2.79
CA LEU A 48 -0.41 0.81 1.74
C LEU A 48 -0.61 -0.61 2.21
N THR A 49 -1.87 -0.98 2.42
CA THR A 49 -2.28 -2.35 2.71
C THR A 49 -3.09 -2.89 1.56
N ALA A 50 -2.92 -4.17 1.28
CA ALA A 50 -3.69 -4.86 0.26
C ALA A 50 -3.97 -6.29 0.73
N GLN A 51 -5.22 -6.57 1.06
CA GLN A 51 -5.63 -7.89 1.48
C GLN A 51 -6.09 -8.72 0.29
N LEU A 52 -5.42 -9.85 0.07
CA LEU A 52 -5.89 -10.89 -0.83
C LEU A 52 -7.15 -11.52 -0.24
N GLN A 53 -8.16 -11.74 -1.06
CA GLN A 53 -9.43 -12.35 -0.64
C GLN A 53 -9.59 -13.75 -1.24
N GLY A 54 -8.53 -14.57 -1.14
CA GLY A 54 -8.58 -16.00 -1.45
C GLY A 54 -7.46 -16.52 -2.35
N SER A 55 -6.96 -15.72 -3.29
CA SER A 55 -5.77 -16.08 -4.09
C SER A 55 -5.13 -14.84 -4.72
N GLY A 56 -3.84 -14.92 -5.00
CA GLY A 56 -3.08 -13.88 -5.70
C GLY A 56 -1.61 -13.90 -5.33
N ASP A 57 -0.83 -13.07 -6.00
CA ASP A 57 0.54 -12.74 -5.66
C ASP A 57 0.76 -11.25 -5.97
N VAL A 58 0.98 -10.46 -4.93
CA VAL A 58 1.08 -9.00 -5.04
C VAL A 58 2.24 -8.45 -4.23
N ASN A 59 2.85 -7.43 -4.80
CA ASN A 59 3.88 -6.62 -4.17
C ASN A 59 3.32 -5.22 -3.94
N CYS A 60 3.52 -4.69 -2.75
CA CYS A 60 3.14 -3.34 -2.36
C CYS A 60 4.39 -2.56 -1.96
N SER A 61 4.37 -1.26 -2.19
CA SER A 61 5.45 -0.38 -1.77
C SER A 61 4.91 1.00 -1.46
N VAL A 62 5.51 1.63 -0.45
CA VAL A 62 5.32 3.04 -0.12
C VAL A 62 6.68 3.70 -0.25
N THR A 63 6.71 4.78 -1.02
CA THR A 63 7.89 5.64 -1.14
C THR A 63 7.50 7.02 -0.67
N VAL A 64 8.24 7.53 0.31
CA VAL A 64 8.11 8.91 0.79
C VAL A 64 9.51 9.46 0.93
N ASP A 65 9.73 10.64 0.37
CA ASP A 65 10.98 11.38 0.56
C ASP A 65 12.25 10.55 0.22
N GLY A 66 12.21 9.82 -0.90
CA GLY A 66 13.29 8.95 -1.34
C GLY A 66 13.44 7.62 -0.58
N HIS A 67 12.81 7.46 0.59
CA HIS A 67 12.79 6.23 1.35
C HIS A 67 11.65 5.30 0.88
N THR A 68 11.94 4.00 0.74
CA THR A 68 10.96 3.02 0.25
C THR A 68 10.82 1.84 1.20
N LYS A 69 9.59 1.55 1.61
CA LYS A 69 9.22 0.27 2.22
C LYS A 69 8.49 -0.60 1.21
N LYS A 70 8.74 -1.90 1.24
CA LYS A 70 8.07 -2.89 0.41
C LYS A 70 7.44 -3.98 1.27
N GLY A 71 6.36 -4.55 0.76
CA GLY A 71 5.71 -5.74 1.27
C GLY A 71 5.39 -6.69 0.12
N HIS A 72 5.13 -7.95 0.47
CA HIS A 72 4.70 -8.98 -0.46
C HIS A 72 3.66 -9.86 0.23
N ALA A 73 2.65 -10.27 -0.53
CA ALA A 73 1.69 -11.26 -0.10
C ALA A 73 1.33 -12.18 -1.26
N SER A 74 1.26 -13.47 -0.98
CA SER A 74 0.84 -14.48 -1.94
C SER A 74 -0.05 -15.53 -1.28
N GLY A 75 -0.86 -16.22 -2.09
CA GLY A 75 -1.78 -17.24 -1.60
C GLY A 75 -3.11 -16.67 -1.11
N GLY A 76 -3.63 -17.25 -0.02
CA GLY A 76 -5.01 -17.10 0.49
C GLY A 76 -5.41 -15.71 0.98
N TYR A 77 -5.80 -15.61 2.26
CA TYR A 77 -6.21 -14.35 2.90
C TYR A 77 -5.03 -13.61 3.52
N ASN A 78 -3.97 -13.41 2.73
CA ASN A 78 -2.76 -12.72 3.19
C ASN A 78 -2.81 -11.23 2.87
N ILE A 79 -2.11 -10.44 3.68
CA ILE A 79 -2.08 -8.99 3.55
C ILE A 79 -0.69 -8.57 3.11
N CYS A 80 -0.63 -7.80 2.02
CA CYS A 80 0.56 -7.06 1.68
C CYS A 80 0.54 -5.77 2.49
N ASP A 81 1.48 -5.62 3.41
CA ASP A 81 1.64 -4.42 4.22
C ASP A 81 2.95 -3.72 3.88
N ALA A 82 2.84 -2.44 3.53
CA ALA A 82 3.98 -1.55 3.40
C ALA A 82 3.65 -0.25 4.15
N GLN A 83 4.35 -0.02 5.26
CA GLN A 83 4.26 1.23 6.00
C GLN A 83 5.65 1.85 6.13
N LEU A 84 5.72 3.15 5.91
CA LEU A 84 6.89 3.97 6.16
C LEU A 84 6.49 5.02 7.20
N SER A 85 7.29 5.17 8.25
CA SER A 85 7.04 6.13 9.32
C SER A 85 8.01 7.30 9.22
N ALA A 86 7.58 8.48 9.66
CA ALA A 86 8.47 9.62 9.86
C ALA A 86 9.53 9.25 10.93
N GLY A 87 10.74 9.80 10.83
CA GLY A 87 11.85 9.49 11.74
C GLY A 87 11.56 9.83 13.21
N LEU A 88 12.46 9.43 14.11
CA LEU A 88 12.32 9.54 15.58
C LEU A 88 12.06 10.97 16.11
N LEU A 89 12.33 11.99 15.29
CA LEU A 89 12.13 13.42 15.62
C LEU A 89 10.86 14.03 15.01
N GLY A 90 10.09 13.25 14.25
CA GLY A 90 8.97 13.75 13.47
C GLY A 90 9.43 14.61 12.29
N GLY A 91 8.72 14.50 11.17
CA GLY A 91 9.06 15.19 9.93
C GLY A 91 9.66 14.25 8.90
N TRP A 92 9.06 14.31 7.72
CA TRP A 92 9.67 13.88 6.47
C TRP A 92 10.71 14.95 6.11
N GLU A 93 11.98 14.57 5.92
CA GLU A 93 13.10 15.50 5.71
C GLU A 93 13.04 16.11 4.30
N GLY A 94 12.11 17.05 4.09
CA GLY A 94 12.02 17.83 2.85
C GLY A 94 13.16 18.84 2.66
#